data_AF-A0A9P5V6U7-F1
#
_entry.id   AF-A0A9P5V6U7-F1
#
_cell.length_a   1.000
_cell.length_b   1.000
_cell.length_c   1.000
_cell.angle_alpha   90.00
_cell.angle_beta   90.00
_cell.angle_gamma   90.00
#
_symmetry.space_group_name_H-M   'P 1'
#
loop_
_entity.id
_entity.type
_entity.pdbx_description
1 polymer ?
#
loop_
_entity_poly.entity_id
_entity_poly.type
_entity_poly.pdbx_seq_one_letter_code
_entity_poly.pdbx_strand_id
1 'polypeptide(L)'
;EFEGPEYPRSTIPVRLSSPVPSSYTLDGRVEGYKEGEMVDAYVYLFTGPMEHLDLGRPWDYEKFKREHVKEWMTVDATFQSMVQRAEKAMM
;
A
#
# COMPACT_ATOMS: atom_id res chain seq x y z
N GLU A 1 -16.05 -7.48 -8.35
CA GLU A 1 -15.18 -7.23 -7.18
C GLU A 1 -13.97 -6.45 -7.65
N PHE A 2 -13.39 -5.60 -6.78
CA PHE A 2 -12.29 -4.69 -7.15
C PHE A 2 -10.95 -5.42 -7.32
N GLU A 3 -10.62 -6.37 -6.43
CA GLU A 3 -9.33 -7.09 -6.42
C GLU A 3 -9.35 -8.43 -7.20
N GLY A 4 -10.52 -8.84 -7.71
CA GLY A 4 -10.72 -10.09 -8.43
C GLY A 4 -11.10 -11.29 -7.56
N PRO A 5 -11.61 -12.38 -8.19
CA PRO A 5 -12.22 -13.52 -7.49
C PRO A 5 -11.18 -14.44 -6.80
N GLU A 6 -9.92 -14.36 -7.19
CA GLU A 6 -8.84 -15.17 -6.61
C GLU A 6 -8.28 -14.60 -5.30
N TYR A 7 -8.80 -13.46 -4.86
CA TYR A 7 -8.31 -12.68 -3.74
C TYR A 7 -9.41 -12.42 -2.71
N PRO A 8 -9.89 -13.44 -1.97
CA PRO A 8 -10.82 -13.22 -0.87
C PRO A 8 -10.20 -12.34 0.22
N ARG A 9 -11.05 -11.50 0.82
CA ARG A 9 -10.67 -10.65 1.96
C ARG A 9 -10.58 -11.47 3.24
N SER A 10 -9.48 -11.31 3.97
CA SER A 10 -9.23 -11.92 5.28
C SER A 10 -8.77 -10.85 6.29
N THR A 11 -8.85 -11.16 7.57
CA THR A 11 -8.31 -10.31 8.65
C THR A 11 -7.12 -11.03 9.27
N ILE A 12 -5.96 -10.39 9.29
CA ILE A 12 -4.74 -10.95 9.89
C ILE A 12 -4.08 -9.93 10.83
N PRO A 13 -3.43 -10.39 11.91
CA PRO A 13 -2.63 -9.51 12.74
C PRO A 13 -1.32 -9.14 12.03
N VAL A 14 -1.04 -7.85 11.90
CA VAL A 14 0.19 -7.31 11.29
C VAL A 14 0.98 -6.51 12.30
N ARG A 15 2.31 -6.55 12.18
CA ARG A 15 3.21 -5.73 12.99
C ARG A 15 3.42 -4.37 12.33
N LEU A 16 3.20 -3.30 13.08
CA LEU A 16 3.48 -1.95 12.61
C LEU A 16 4.99 -1.70 12.51
N SER A 17 5.44 -1.24 11.34
CA SER A 17 6.83 -0.86 11.08
C SER A 17 7.16 0.59 11.48
N SER A 18 6.15 1.37 11.85
CA SER A 18 6.29 2.79 12.22
C SER A 18 5.12 3.20 13.13
N PRO A 19 5.29 4.22 13.98
CA PRO A 19 4.20 4.72 14.80
C PRO A 19 3.09 5.33 13.93
N VAL A 20 1.85 5.17 14.37
CA VAL A 20 0.65 5.73 13.71
C VAL A 20 0.03 6.76 14.63
N PRO A 21 -0.02 8.05 14.24
CA PRO A 21 -0.64 9.09 15.06
C PRO A 21 -2.13 8.82 15.31
N SER A 22 -2.64 9.24 16.45
CA SER A 22 -4.05 9.05 16.84
C SER A 22 -5.06 9.67 15.86
N SER A 23 -4.66 10.71 15.12
CA SER A 23 -5.47 11.31 14.05
C SER A 23 -5.84 10.34 12.92
N TYR A 24 -5.08 9.26 12.75
CA TYR A 24 -5.31 8.24 11.74
C TYR A 24 -6.00 6.99 12.30
N THR A 25 -6.44 7.03 13.55
CA THR A 25 -6.99 5.87 14.26
C THR A 25 -8.45 6.12 14.61
N LEU A 26 -9.31 5.16 14.30
CA LEU A 26 -10.77 5.27 14.49
C LEU A 26 -11.27 4.58 15.77
N ASP A 27 -10.35 4.02 16.54
CA ASP A 27 -10.59 3.24 17.76
C ASP A 27 -10.57 4.11 19.04
N GLY A 28 -10.50 5.43 18.90
CA GLY A 28 -10.62 6.38 20.02
C GLY A 28 -9.37 6.48 20.91
N ARG A 29 -8.24 5.97 20.46
CA ARG A 29 -6.99 5.94 21.24
C ARG A 29 -6.28 7.28 21.17
N VAL A 30 -5.90 7.82 22.33
CA VAL A 30 -5.33 9.17 22.43
C VAL A 30 -3.86 9.21 21.99
N GLU A 31 -3.08 8.16 22.29
CA GLU A 31 -1.63 8.11 22.04
C GLU A 31 -1.25 7.60 20.63
N GLY A 32 -2.21 7.05 19.88
CA GLY A 32 -1.93 6.37 18.61
C GLY A 32 -1.34 4.97 18.80
N TYR A 33 -0.79 4.38 17.73
CA TYR A 33 -0.02 3.13 17.79
C TYR A 33 1.48 3.42 17.84
N LYS A 34 2.21 2.63 18.61
CA LYS A 34 3.67 2.60 18.61
C LYS A 34 4.18 1.62 17.56
N GLU A 35 5.42 1.84 17.14
CA GLU A 35 6.15 0.88 16.32
C GLU A 35 6.24 -0.49 17.03
N GLY A 36 6.06 -1.57 16.27
CA GLY A 36 6.13 -2.93 16.76
C GLY A 36 4.84 -3.49 17.36
N GLU A 37 3.81 -2.66 17.57
CA GLU A 37 2.48 -3.13 17.99
C GLU A 37 1.82 -4.01 16.92
N MET A 38 1.01 -4.97 17.37
CA MET A 38 0.21 -5.84 16.50
C MET A 38 -1.18 -5.25 16.31
N VAL A 39 -1.64 -5.14 15.07
CA VAL A 39 -2.95 -4.61 14.71
C VAL A 39 -3.65 -5.53 13.72
N ASP A 40 -4.96 -5.65 13.81
CA ASP A 40 -5.73 -6.41 12.82
C ASP A 40 -5.89 -5.59 11.54
N ALA A 41 -5.49 -6.17 10.41
CA ALA A 41 -5.63 -5.56 9.09
C ALA A 41 -6.46 -6.44 8.16
N TYR A 42 -7.33 -5.80 7.39
CA TYR A 42 -7.98 -6.45 6.25
C TYR A 42 -6.97 -6.56 5.11
N VAL A 43 -6.73 -7.78 4.65
CA VAL A 43 -5.84 -8.10 3.55
C VAL A 43 -6.55 -8.97 2.53
N TYR A 44 -6.07 -8.96 1.30
CA TYR A 44 -6.55 -9.86 0.26
C TYR A 44 -5.51 -10.96 0.05
N LEU A 45 -5.91 -12.20 0.32
CA LEU A 45 -5.03 -13.36 0.24
C LEU A 45 -5.29 -14.09 -1.07
N PHE A 46 -4.24 -14.39 -1.82
CA PHE A 46 -4.39 -15.19 -3.04
C PHE A 46 -4.80 -16.63 -2.67
N THR A 47 -5.91 -17.09 -3.21
CA THR A 47 -6.43 -18.47 -3.04
C THR A 47 -6.66 -19.18 -4.39
N GLY A 48 -6.14 -18.62 -5.48
CA GLY A 48 -6.23 -19.22 -6.82
C GLY A 48 -5.24 -20.38 -7.05
N PRO A 49 -5.18 -20.90 -8.29
CA PRO A 49 -4.24 -21.96 -8.67
C PRO A 49 -2.78 -21.56 -8.46
N MET A 50 -1.97 -22.47 -7.89
CA MET A 50 -0.54 -22.22 -7.65
C MET A 50 0.27 -21.97 -8.93
N GLU A 51 -0.20 -22.47 -10.07
CA GLU A 51 0.42 -22.24 -11.38
C GLU A 51 0.41 -20.76 -11.82
N HIS A 52 -0.45 -19.92 -11.21
CA HIS A 52 -0.45 -18.47 -11.44
C HIS A 52 0.64 -17.75 -10.62
N LEU A 53 1.31 -18.43 -9.67
CA LEU A 53 2.33 -17.83 -8.81
C LEU A 53 3.75 -18.18 -9.30
N ASP A 54 4.64 -17.18 -9.29
CA ASP A 54 6.08 -17.42 -9.40
C ASP A 54 6.61 -17.94 -8.05
N LEU A 55 6.56 -19.27 -7.87
CA LEU A 55 7.08 -19.96 -6.68
C LEU A 55 8.58 -20.30 -6.80
N GLY A 56 9.21 -20.00 -7.93
CA GLY A 56 10.60 -20.36 -8.20
C GLY A 56 11.61 -19.57 -7.38
N ARG A 57 11.19 -18.46 -6.79
CA ARG A 57 12.02 -17.61 -5.93
C ARG A 57 11.18 -16.81 -4.94
N PRO A 58 11.75 -16.45 -3.77
CA PRO A 58 11.16 -15.43 -2.92
C PRO A 58 11.07 -14.08 -3.64
N TRP A 59 10.11 -13.26 -3.22
CA TRP A 59 9.96 -11.90 -3.70
C TRP A 59 11.21 -11.06 -3.36
N ASP A 60 11.82 -10.43 -4.37
CA ASP A 60 12.93 -9.49 -4.19
C ASP A 60 12.38 -8.06 -4.03
N TYR A 61 12.19 -7.65 -2.76
CA TYR A 61 11.64 -6.33 -2.44
C TYR A 61 12.56 -5.18 -2.87
N GLU A 62 13.88 -5.37 -2.83
CA GLU A 62 14.83 -4.34 -3.24
C GLU A 62 14.82 -4.12 -4.75
N LYS A 63 14.74 -5.21 -5.53
CA LYS A 63 14.57 -5.13 -6.98
C LYS A 63 13.25 -4.45 -7.33
N PHE A 64 12.15 -4.86 -6.71
CA PHE A 64 10.84 -4.25 -6.92
C PHE A 64 10.88 -2.74 -6.70
N LYS A 65 11.43 -2.28 -5.56
CA LYS A 65 11.60 -0.84 -5.28
C LYS A 65 12.38 -0.14 -6.38
N ARG A 66 13.54 -0.67 -6.79
CA ARG A 66 14.35 -0.01 -7.84
C ARG A 66 13.59 0.13 -9.17
N GLU A 67 12.82 -0.88 -9.54
CA GLU A 67 12.05 -0.89 -10.80
C GLU A 67 10.86 0.07 -10.74
N HIS A 68 10.09 0.05 -9.65
CA HIS A 68 8.82 0.78 -9.55
C HIS A 68 8.96 2.21 -9.01
N VAL A 69 9.99 2.51 -8.21
CA VAL A 69 10.25 3.90 -7.72
C VAL A 69 10.40 4.85 -8.90
N LYS A 70 11.05 4.42 -9.99
CA LYS A 70 11.20 5.25 -11.20
C LYS A 70 9.84 5.57 -11.83
N GLU A 71 8.94 4.58 -11.92
CA GLU A 71 7.61 4.75 -12.49
C GLU A 71 6.76 5.68 -11.61
N TRP A 72 6.75 5.47 -10.30
CA TRP A 72 6.00 6.31 -9.35
C TRP A 72 6.51 7.75 -9.30
N MET A 73 7.83 7.96 -9.30
CA MET A 73 8.42 9.31 -9.35
C MET A 73 8.08 10.03 -10.66
N THR A 74 8.00 9.29 -11.77
CA THR A 74 7.61 9.87 -13.05
C THR A 74 6.13 10.29 -13.02
N VAL A 75 5.25 9.44 -12.48
CA VAL A 75 3.82 9.75 -12.32
C VAL A 75 3.61 11.00 -11.45
N ASP A 76 4.32 11.12 -10.33
CA ASP A 76 4.21 12.28 -9.42
C ASP A 76 4.69 13.58 -10.10
N ALA A 77 5.82 13.55 -10.80
CA ALA A 77 6.29 14.71 -11.58
C ALA A 77 5.30 15.14 -12.67
N THR A 78 4.63 14.16 -13.30
CA THR A 78 3.61 14.43 -14.32
C THR A 78 2.35 15.00 -13.68
N PHE A 79 1.94 14.50 -12.52
CA PHE A 79 0.78 14.98 -11.77
C PHE A 79 0.98 16.42 -11.27
N GLN A 80 2.11 16.73 -10.66
CA GLN A 80 2.46 18.09 -10.22
C GLN A 80 2.46 19.08 -11.40
N SER A 81 2.99 18.66 -12.55
CA SER A 81 2.96 19.47 -13.77
C SER A 81 1.53 19.74 -14.26
N MET A 82 0.64 18.76 -14.17
CA MET A 82 -0.78 18.91 -14.53
C MET A 82 -1.51 19.87 -13.58
N VAL A 83 -1.29 19.74 -12.26
CA VAL A 83 -1.88 20.63 -11.25
C VAL A 83 -1.47 22.08 -11.49
N GLN A 84 -0.17 22.36 -11.67
CA GLN A 84 0.32 23.71 -11.95
C GLN A 84 -0.27 24.33 -13.23
N ARG A 85 -0.48 23.51 -14.27
CA ARG A 85 -1.10 23.97 -15.52
C ARG A 85 -2.57 24.30 -15.33
N ALA A 86 -3.30 23.50 -14.56
CA ALA A 86 -4.71 23.73 -14.27
C ALA A 86 -4.91 25.02 -13.45
N GLU A 87 -4.08 25.26 -12.43
CA GLU A 87 -4.13 26.47 -11.61
C GLU A 87 -3.83 27.73 -12.44
N LYS A 88 -2.85 27.67 -13.34
CA LYS A 88 -2.50 28.79 -14.21
C LYS A 88 -3.56 29.11 -15.26
N ALA A 89 -4.39 28.15 -15.67
CA ALA A 89 -5.48 28.35 -16.63
C ALA A 89 -6.75 28.93 -15.99
N MET A 90 -6.84 28.92 -14.65
CA MET A 90 -7.96 29.47 -13.88
C MET A 90 -7.71 30.91 -13.39
N MET A 91 -6.52 31.47 -13.63
CA MET A 91 -6.19 32.89 -13.43
C MET A 91 -6.26 33.65 -14.76
#